data_AF-A0A7S2R9Z0-F1
#
_entry.id   AF-A0A7S2R9Z0-F1
#
_cell.length_a   1.000
_cell.length_b   1.000
_cell.length_c   1.000
_cell.angle_alpha   90.00
_cell.angle_beta   90.00
_cell.angle_gamma   90.00
#
_symmetry.space_group_name_H-M   'P 1'
#
loop_
_entity.id
_entity.type
_entity.pdbx_description
1 polymer ?
#
loop_
_entity_poly.entity_id
_entity_poly.type
_entity_poly.pdbx_seq_one_letter_code
_entity_poly.pdbx_strand_id
1 'polypeptide(L)'
;GRGRISCRGAVVKTMSTSALFVMDLKGKIIISRNYRGDVPMSVSERFARYIQETEEFDMRPIFTEDGYTFVYIKHNNLYLMTVTKRNANVALMFTYLYRLVSVFKDYFGELDEESIRDNFVIIYELLDETNDFGYPQSMDSKILREYITQESNRHEVAARPPVAVTNAVSWRSEGIKHRKNEIFLDVVEKLNLLVSSNGTVLNSEIVGAIKMKSFLSGMPELKLGLNDKLMFEATGRPMSKGKAVELADIKFHQCVRLARFENDRTISFIPPDGEFDLMTYRLSTHVKPLIWVEAVVEPHSHSRIEYMIKAKSQFKSRSIANNVEIIIPVPSDVDSPSFKASIGTVVYLPDRDAVVWTIKQFNGSREYLMRAHFGLPSVGAEEPEHWRAPIEVQFEIPYFTVSGIQVRYLKIIEKSGYQALPWVRYITQNGDYQLRMT
;
A
#
# COMPACT_ATOMS: atom_id res chain seq x y z
N GLY A 1 36.31 27.56 37.86
CA GLY A 1 35.10 26.70 37.79
C GLY A 1 34.35 26.96 36.51
N ARG A 2 34.39 26.01 35.56
CA ARG A 2 33.47 25.94 34.43
C ARG A 2 33.08 24.47 34.27
N GLY A 3 31.88 24.13 34.72
CA GLY A 3 31.35 22.78 34.68
C GLY A 3 31.05 22.37 33.24
N ARG A 4 31.63 21.25 32.81
CA ARG A 4 31.21 20.53 31.60
C ARG A 4 29.82 19.94 31.85
N ILE A 5 28.82 20.40 31.11
CA ILE A 5 27.54 19.69 31.02
C ILE A 5 27.80 18.47 30.14
N SER A 6 27.93 17.31 30.79
CA SER A 6 27.93 16.00 30.15
C SER A 6 26.49 15.67 29.78
N CYS A 7 26.11 15.91 28.53
CA CYS A 7 24.93 15.27 27.95
C CYS A 7 25.27 13.80 27.66
N ARG A 8 25.20 12.95 28.69
CA ARG A 8 25.08 11.50 28.49
C ARG A 8 23.71 11.23 27.89
N GLY A 9 23.70 10.65 26.70
CA GLY A 9 22.49 10.27 25.97
C GLY A 9 21.57 9.38 26.83
N ALA A 10 20.43 9.93 27.21
CA ALA A 10 19.26 9.13 27.49
C ALA A 10 18.65 8.79 26.12
N VAL A 11 18.98 7.60 25.59
CA VAL A 11 18.06 6.96 24.64
C VAL A 11 16.77 6.79 25.43
N VAL A 12 15.78 7.65 25.18
CA VAL A 12 14.43 7.42 25.66
C VAL A 12 14.03 6.09 25.04
N LYS A 13 14.11 5.00 25.81
CA LYS A 13 13.47 3.74 25.45
C LYS A 13 11.98 4.04 25.46
N THR A 14 11.45 4.47 24.32
CA THR A 14 10.03 4.72 24.10
C THR A 14 9.35 3.35 24.14
N MET A 15 8.96 2.93 25.34
CA MET A 15 8.31 1.66 25.63
C MET A 15 6.99 1.58 24.88
N SER A 16 6.75 0.51 24.12
CA SER A 16 5.57 0.39 23.24
C SER A 16 4.42 -0.36 23.91
N THR A 17 4.46 -1.69 23.97
CA THR A 17 3.25 -2.52 24.15
C THR A 17 3.29 -3.33 25.45
N SER A 18 2.16 -3.44 26.14
CA SER A 18 2.06 -4.25 27.38
C SER A 18 1.42 -5.61 27.14
N ALA A 19 0.33 -5.64 26.36
CA ALA A 19 -0.31 -6.86 25.90
C ALA A 19 -0.83 -6.68 24.47
N LEU A 20 -0.91 -7.79 23.74
CA LEU A 20 -1.50 -7.91 22.41
C LEU A 20 -2.68 -8.87 22.48
N PHE A 21 -3.76 -8.54 21.78
CA PHE A 21 -4.94 -9.37 21.63
C PHE A 21 -5.33 -9.41 20.16
N VAL A 22 -5.72 -10.60 19.69
CA VAL A 22 -6.42 -10.77 18.42
C VAL A 22 -7.81 -11.30 18.71
N MET A 23 -8.81 -10.60 18.19
CA MET A 23 -10.22 -10.80 18.52
C MET A 23 -11.06 -10.92 17.26
N ASP A 24 -12.22 -11.58 17.39
CA ASP A 24 -13.25 -11.59 16.36
C ASP A 24 -14.02 -10.25 16.29
N LEU A 25 -14.93 -10.11 15.32
CA LEU A 25 -15.78 -8.92 15.18
C LEU A 25 -16.70 -8.64 16.39
N LYS A 26 -16.94 -9.62 17.26
CA LYS A 26 -17.77 -9.48 18.47
C LYS A 26 -16.96 -9.06 19.69
N GLY A 27 -15.63 -8.95 19.57
CA GLY A 27 -14.71 -8.63 20.66
C GLY A 27 -14.30 -9.85 21.49
N LYS A 28 -14.55 -11.08 21.03
CA LYS A 28 -14.10 -12.30 21.70
C LYS A 28 -12.62 -12.54 21.39
N ILE A 29 -11.83 -12.84 22.40
CA ILE A 29 -10.41 -13.19 22.23
C ILE A 29 -10.29 -14.52 21.49
N ILE A 30 -9.47 -14.52 20.43
CA ILE A 30 -9.00 -15.72 19.75
C ILE A 30 -7.62 -16.09 20.29
N ILE A 31 -6.69 -15.13 20.33
CA ILE A 31 -5.35 -15.29 20.91
C ILE A 31 -4.94 -14.03 21.66
N SER A 32 -4.15 -14.20 22.72
CA SER A 32 -3.66 -13.07 23.50
C SER A 32 -2.25 -13.35 24.02
N ARG A 33 -1.43 -12.31 24.09
CA ARG A 33 -0.08 -12.38 24.63
C ARG A 33 0.19 -11.21 25.56
N ASN A 34 0.61 -11.51 26.78
CA ASN A 34 1.03 -10.52 27.75
C ASN A 34 2.55 -10.46 27.78
N TYR A 35 3.13 -9.31 27.42
CA TYR A 35 4.58 -9.15 27.34
C TYR A 35 5.19 -8.63 28.64
N ARG A 36 4.40 -7.97 29.50
CA ARG A 36 4.93 -7.20 30.65
C ARG A 36 4.32 -7.57 31.99
N GLY A 37 3.11 -8.14 32.00
CA GLY A 37 2.39 -8.46 33.23
C GLY A 37 1.85 -7.25 34.00
N ASP A 38 1.94 -6.02 33.45
CA ASP A 38 1.48 -4.80 34.10
C ASP A 38 0.02 -4.41 33.77
N VAL A 39 -0.60 -5.15 32.86
CA VAL A 39 -2.02 -5.01 32.46
C VAL A 39 -2.73 -6.35 32.71
N PRO A 40 -3.88 -6.36 33.41
CA PRO A 40 -4.68 -7.57 33.57
C PRO A 40 -5.35 -7.95 32.25
N MET A 41 -5.45 -9.25 31.96
CA MET A 41 -6.02 -9.72 30.68
C MET A 41 -7.51 -9.42 30.53
N SER A 42 -8.23 -9.18 31.63
CA SER A 42 -9.65 -8.75 31.61
C SER A 42 -9.88 -7.37 30.99
N VAL A 43 -8.82 -6.60 30.74
CA VAL A 43 -8.92 -5.29 30.07
C VAL A 43 -9.47 -5.41 28.64
N SER A 44 -9.40 -6.59 28.02
CA SER A 44 -10.04 -6.87 26.73
C SER A 44 -11.56 -6.74 26.75
N GLU A 45 -12.22 -7.02 27.88
CA GLU A 45 -13.68 -6.94 28.00
C GLU A 45 -14.20 -5.51 27.79
N ARG A 46 -13.37 -4.53 28.14
CA ARG A 46 -13.65 -3.10 27.93
C ARG A 46 -13.61 -2.74 26.46
N PHE A 47 -12.65 -3.29 25.73
CA PHE A 47 -12.60 -3.14 24.29
C PHE A 47 -13.78 -3.81 23.59
N ALA A 48 -14.19 -5.00 24.05
CA ALA A 48 -15.39 -5.65 23.54
C ALA A 48 -16.64 -4.79 23.76
N ARG A 49 -16.79 -4.18 24.94
CA ARG A 49 -17.86 -3.22 25.22
C ARG A 49 -17.78 -2.00 24.31
N TYR A 50 -16.59 -1.43 24.13
CA TYR A 50 -16.37 -0.28 23.25
C TYR A 50 -16.84 -0.56 21.82
N ILE A 51 -16.51 -1.72 21.25
CA ILE A 51 -16.97 -2.11 19.91
C ILE A 51 -18.49 -2.27 19.84
N GLN A 52 -19.11 -2.81 20.89
CA GLN A 52 -20.55 -3.10 20.90
C GLN A 52 -21.42 -1.86 21.15
N GLU A 53 -20.94 -0.92 21.96
CA GLU A 53 -21.68 0.28 22.37
C GLU A 53 -21.44 1.48 21.45
N THR A 54 -20.30 1.52 20.75
CA THR A 54 -19.94 2.66 19.89
C THR A 54 -20.44 2.42 18.47
N GLU A 55 -21.14 3.39 17.89
CA GLU A 55 -21.51 3.36 16.47
C GLU A 55 -20.26 3.37 15.58
N GLU A 56 -20.32 2.71 14.42
CA GLU A 56 -19.14 2.54 13.53
C GLU A 56 -18.54 3.89 13.09
N PHE A 57 -19.36 4.94 12.97
CA PHE A 57 -18.90 6.30 12.64
C PHE A 57 -18.10 6.97 13.77
N ASP A 58 -18.38 6.63 15.03
CA ASP A 58 -17.73 7.21 16.21
C ASP A 58 -16.52 6.41 16.70
N MET A 59 -16.25 5.26 16.08
CA MET A 59 -15.11 4.42 16.42
C MET A 59 -13.78 5.11 16.13
N ARG A 60 -12.89 5.09 17.13
CA ARG A 60 -11.57 5.72 17.06
C ARG A 60 -10.50 4.65 17.21
N PRO A 61 -9.48 4.60 16.34
CA PRO A 61 -8.44 3.57 16.38
C PRO A 61 -7.55 3.66 17.64
N ILE A 62 -7.63 4.78 18.38
CA ILE A 62 -7.00 4.99 19.67
C ILE A 62 -8.06 5.54 20.63
N PHE A 63 -8.17 4.92 21.80
CA PHE A 63 -8.94 5.50 22.90
C PHE A 63 -8.30 5.14 24.24
N THR A 64 -8.70 5.85 25.30
CA THR A 64 -8.16 5.66 26.65
C THR A 64 -9.29 5.55 27.65
N GLU A 65 -9.25 4.53 28.49
CA GLU A 65 -10.26 4.24 29.51
C GLU A 65 -9.57 3.74 30.80
N ASP A 66 -9.89 4.32 31.95
CA ASP A 66 -9.26 4.10 33.27
C ASP A 66 -7.72 4.02 33.27
N GLY A 67 -7.07 4.86 32.47
CA GLY A 67 -5.61 4.91 32.39
C GLY A 67 -4.97 3.81 31.55
N TYR A 68 -5.77 3.01 30.82
CA TYR A 68 -5.29 2.14 29.75
C TYR A 68 -5.52 2.80 28.40
N THR A 69 -4.49 2.85 27.57
CA THR A 69 -4.58 3.27 26.18
C THR A 69 -4.66 2.03 25.29
N PHE A 70 -5.72 2.00 24.48
CA PHE A 70 -6.01 0.95 23.51
C PHE A 70 -5.65 1.47 22.13
N VAL A 71 -4.91 0.67 21.36
CA VAL A 71 -4.56 0.96 19.98
C VAL A 71 -4.88 -0.28 19.17
N TYR A 72 -5.78 -0.16 18.19
CA TYR A 72 -6.22 -1.31 17.41
C TYR A 72 -6.30 -1.01 15.92
N ILE A 73 -6.24 -2.08 15.13
CA ILE A 73 -6.53 -2.08 13.70
C ILE A 73 -7.58 -3.16 13.41
N LYS A 74 -8.45 -2.88 12.42
CA LYS A 74 -9.38 -3.86 11.85
C LYS A 74 -8.74 -4.46 10.60
N HIS A 75 -8.64 -5.77 10.53
CA HIS A 75 -8.16 -6.49 9.36
C HIS A 75 -9.12 -7.62 9.02
N ASN A 76 -9.80 -7.55 7.86
CA ASN A 76 -10.88 -8.48 7.51
C ASN A 76 -11.93 -8.56 8.64
N ASN A 77 -12.15 -9.77 9.16
CA ASN A 77 -13.05 -10.10 10.27
C ASN A 77 -12.33 -10.15 11.65
N LEU A 78 -11.15 -9.52 11.76
CA LEU A 78 -10.33 -9.55 12.97
C LEU A 78 -10.02 -8.14 13.48
N TYR A 79 -9.96 -8.02 14.80
CA TYR A 79 -9.37 -6.87 15.48
C TYR A 79 -8.02 -7.28 16.09
N LEU A 80 -6.96 -6.57 15.72
CA LEU A 80 -5.67 -6.69 16.39
C LEU A 80 -5.48 -5.46 17.28
N MET A 81 -5.34 -5.69 18.58
CA MET A 81 -5.30 -4.64 19.59
C MET A 81 -4.07 -4.78 20.46
N THR A 82 -3.42 -3.65 20.71
CA THR A 82 -2.38 -3.50 21.73
C THR A 82 -2.89 -2.62 22.87
N VAL A 83 -2.46 -2.94 24.09
CA VAL A 83 -2.80 -2.18 25.28
C VAL A 83 -1.53 -1.71 25.99
N THR A 84 -1.57 -0.50 26.54
CA THR A 84 -0.52 0.03 27.41
C THR A 84 -1.11 0.88 28.52
N LYS A 85 -0.44 0.89 29.67
CA LYS A 85 -0.74 1.77 30.80
C LYS A 85 0.16 3.00 30.84
N ARG A 86 1.22 3.03 30.02
CA ARG A 86 2.23 4.09 30.00
C ARG A 86 2.05 4.98 28.79
N ASN A 87 2.65 6.16 28.84
CA ASN A 87 2.79 7.03 27.67
C ASN A 87 3.75 6.39 26.66
N ALA A 88 3.19 5.59 25.75
CA ALA A 88 3.91 4.84 24.73
C ALA A 88 3.90 5.57 23.39
N ASN A 89 4.85 5.22 22.52
CA ASN A 89 4.80 5.70 21.14
C ASN A 89 3.73 4.92 20.37
N VAL A 90 2.55 5.53 20.20
CA VAL A 90 1.42 4.94 19.50
C VAL A 90 1.74 4.64 18.03
N ALA A 91 2.58 5.45 17.37
CA ALA A 91 3.00 5.17 16.00
C ALA A 91 3.82 3.87 15.91
N LEU A 92 4.63 3.55 16.93
CA LEU A 92 5.36 2.28 17.00
C LEU A 92 4.39 1.10 17.19
N MET A 93 3.34 1.27 17.99
CA MET A 93 2.31 0.24 18.20
C MET A 93 1.53 -0.04 16.90
N PHE A 94 1.10 0.99 16.17
CA PHE A 94 0.49 0.81 14.84
C PHE A 94 1.45 0.14 13.86
N THR A 95 2.69 0.60 13.81
CA THR A 95 3.70 0.01 12.91
C THR A 95 3.90 -1.47 13.21
N TYR A 96 3.97 -1.84 14.49
CA TYR A 96 4.04 -3.23 14.92
C TYR A 96 2.80 -4.02 14.48
N LEU A 97 1.59 -3.52 14.72
CA LEU A 97 0.35 -4.18 14.32
C LEU A 97 0.26 -4.43 12.81
N TYR A 98 0.54 -3.41 11.98
CA TYR A 98 0.54 -3.58 10.52
C TYR A 98 1.65 -4.53 10.03
N ARG A 99 2.83 -4.51 10.67
CA ARG A 99 3.91 -5.44 10.35
C ARG A 99 3.58 -6.87 10.77
N LEU A 100 2.94 -7.06 11.92
CA LEU A 100 2.49 -8.36 12.37
C LEU A 100 1.46 -8.97 11.41
N VAL A 101 0.50 -8.17 10.93
CA VAL A 101 -0.43 -8.61 9.86
C VAL A 101 0.33 -9.04 8.61
N SER A 102 1.36 -8.28 8.18
CA SER A 102 2.19 -8.65 7.04
C SER A 102 2.92 -9.99 7.27
N VAL A 103 3.50 -10.20 8.46
CA VAL A 103 4.18 -11.46 8.81
C VAL A 103 3.19 -12.62 8.80
N PHE A 104 2.00 -12.46 9.37
CA PHE A 104 0.98 -13.51 9.34
C PHE A 104 0.50 -13.83 7.92
N LYS A 105 0.28 -12.81 7.08
CA LYS A 105 -0.04 -13.03 5.66
C LYS A 105 1.07 -13.76 4.92
N ASP A 106 2.32 -13.42 5.20
CA ASP A 106 3.43 -14.14 4.60
C ASP A 106 3.36 -15.61 5.03
N TYR A 107 3.22 -15.93 6.32
CA TYR A 107 3.18 -17.31 6.81
C TYR A 107 1.95 -18.12 6.36
N PHE A 108 0.76 -17.54 6.41
CA PHE A 108 -0.51 -18.26 6.24
C PHE A 108 -1.22 -17.96 4.91
N GLY A 109 -0.73 -16.99 4.13
CA GLY A 109 -1.34 -16.52 2.89
C GLY A 109 -2.45 -15.50 3.16
N GLU A 110 -3.56 -15.99 3.72
CA GLU A 110 -4.67 -15.15 4.18
C GLU A 110 -4.68 -15.04 5.70
N LEU A 111 -5.26 -13.96 6.21
CA LEU A 111 -5.40 -13.74 7.65
C LEU A 111 -6.88 -13.57 7.99
N ASP A 112 -7.45 -14.65 8.49
CA ASP A 112 -8.81 -14.74 9.00
C ASP A 112 -8.84 -15.51 10.34
N GLU A 113 -10.03 -15.68 10.89
CA GLU A 113 -10.22 -16.38 12.16
C GLU A 113 -9.82 -17.87 12.12
N GLU A 114 -10.04 -18.55 11.00
CA GLU A 114 -9.67 -19.96 10.81
C GLU A 114 -8.15 -20.12 10.79
N SER A 115 -7.46 -19.28 10.03
CA SER A 115 -5.99 -19.23 9.96
C SER A 115 -5.34 -19.09 11.32
N ILE A 116 -5.92 -18.28 12.22
CA ILE A 116 -5.39 -18.10 13.58
C ILE A 116 -5.62 -19.35 14.44
N ARG A 117 -6.81 -19.94 14.36
CA ARG A 117 -7.17 -21.12 15.17
C ARG A 117 -6.35 -22.34 14.77
N ASP A 118 -6.13 -22.54 13.47
CA ASP A 118 -5.39 -23.69 12.95
C ASP A 118 -3.88 -23.59 13.21
N ASN A 119 -3.33 -22.37 13.28
CA ASN A 119 -1.90 -22.12 13.41
C ASN A 119 -1.48 -21.56 14.79
N PHE A 120 -2.27 -21.78 15.85
CA PHE A 120 -2.06 -21.13 17.15
C PHE A 120 -0.65 -21.33 17.74
N VAL A 121 -0.03 -22.50 17.53
CA VAL A 121 1.33 -22.81 18.03
C VAL A 121 2.36 -21.88 17.40
N ILE A 122 2.40 -21.83 16.06
CA ILE A 122 3.33 -20.98 15.30
C ILE A 122 3.07 -19.51 15.61
N ILE A 123 1.81 -19.10 15.81
CA ILE A 123 1.50 -17.73 16.17
C ILE A 123 2.09 -17.37 17.53
N TYR A 124 2.02 -18.24 18.54
CA TYR A 124 2.67 -17.96 19.83
C TYR A 124 4.20 -17.83 19.69
N GLU A 125 4.84 -18.69 18.90
CA GLU A 125 6.27 -18.58 18.60
C GLU A 125 6.59 -17.25 17.89
N LEU A 126 5.81 -16.86 16.88
CA LEU A 126 5.95 -15.58 16.20
C LEU A 126 5.74 -14.40 17.14
N LEU A 127 4.76 -14.46 18.04
CA LEU A 127 4.49 -13.38 18.99
C LEU A 127 5.65 -13.19 19.99
N ASP A 128 6.32 -14.28 20.36
CA ASP A 128 7.47 -14.25 21.26
C ASP A 128 8.74 -13.75 20.56
N GLU A 129 8.95 -14.14 19.30
CA GLU A 129 10.14 -13.73 18.53
C GLU A 129 10.02 -12.31 17.95
N THR A 130 8.80 -11.85 17.64
CA THR A 130 8.58 -10.52 17.07
C THR A 130 8.54 -9.40 18.11
N ASN A 131 8.33 -9.71 19.39
CA ASN A 131 8.21 -8.70 20.44
C ASN A 131 8.68 -9.25 21.79
N ASP A 132 9.68 -8.60 22.36
CA ASP A 132 10.19 -8.93 23.68
C ASP A 132 9.95 -7.76 24.65
N PHE A 133 9.24 -8.04 25.74
CA PHE A 133 8.90 -7.09 26.80
C PHE A 133 8.27 -5.77 26.30
N GLY A 134 7.55 -5.82 25.18
CA GLY A 134 6.91 -4.66 24.57
C GLY A 134 7.76 -3.92 23.55
N TYR A 135 8.96 -4.41 23.22
CA TYR A 135 9.82 -3.87 22.18
C TYR A 135 9.77 -4.77 20.94
N PRO A 136 9.27 -4.25 19.80
CA PRO A 136 9.34 -4.97 18.53
C PRO A 136 10.78 -5.34 18.18
N GLN A 137 10.98 -6.62 17.81
CA GLN A 137 12.25 -7.18 17.38
C GLN A 137 12.26 -7.31 15.84
N SER A 138 13.05 -8.26 15.31
CA SER A 138 13.08 -8.53 13.87
C SER A 138 11.73 -9.11 13.40
N MET A 139 11.10 -8.46 12.42
CA MET A 139 9.83 -8.86 11.84
C MET A 139 9.96 -9.19 10.34
N ASP A 140 11.14 -9.65 9.91
CA ASP A 140 11.36 -10.09 8.53
C ASP A 140 10.93 -11.57 8.37
N SER A 141 9.77 -11.79 7.75
CA SER A 141 9.17 -13.11 7.57
C SER A 141 10.10 -14.12 6.89
N LYS A 142 10.96 -13.68 5.95
CA LYS A 142 11.89 -14.57 5.24
C LYS A 142 12.97 -15.11 6.17
N ILE A 143 13.41 -14.30 7.14
CA ILE A 143 14.41 -14.70 8.14
C ILE A 143 13.76 -15.50 9.28
N LEU A 144 12.57 -15.09 9.73
CA LEU A 144 11.83 -15.82 10.76
C LEU A 144 11.57 -17.28 10.33
N ARG A 145 11.28 -17.51 9.04
CA ARG A 145 11.01 -18.85 8.48
C ARG A 145 12.21 -19.81 8.53
N GLU A 146 13.44 -19.31 8.71
CA GLU A 146 14.60 -20.17 8.81
C GLU A 146 14.66 -20.95 10.13
N TYR A 147 13.96 -20.49 11.17
CA TYR A 147 13.98 -21.12 12.51
C TYR A 147 12.60 -21.27 13.17
N ILE A 148 11.56 -20.58 12.69
CA ILE A 148 10.16 -20.79 13.05
C ILE A 148 9.47 -21.47 11.85
N THR A 149 9.42 -22.80 11.87
CA THR A 149 8.94 -23.62 10.74
C THR A 149 7.56 -24.20 11.00
N GLN A 150 6.69 -24.23 9.99
CA GLN A 150 5.37 -24.86 10.08
C GLN A 150 5.43 -26.39 10.09
N GLU A 151 6.49 -26.96 9.50
CA GLU A 151 6.71 -28.40 9.51
C GLU A 151 7.21 -28.84 10.89
N SER A 152 6.49 -29.76 11.52
CA SER A 152 6.87 -30.47 12.74
C SER A 152 8.11 -31.34 12.48
N ASN A 153 9.26 -30.74 12.22
CA ASN A 153 10.52 -31.44 12.36
C ASN A 153 10.76 -31.66 13.85
N ARG A 154 10.45 -32.87 14.31
CA ARG A 154 10.82 -33.39 15.63
C ARG A 154 12.23 -32.93 15.97
N HIS A 155 12.32 -32.03 16.94
CA HIS A 155 13.56 -31.44 17.40
C HIS A 155 14.48 -32.52 17.99
N GLU A 156 15.59 -32.82 17.32
CA GLU A 156 16.80 -33.38 17.97
C GLU A 156 17.93 -32.33 18.08
N VAL A 157 17.80 -31.17 17.41
CA VAL A 157 18.78 -30.07 17.49
C VAL A 157 18.03 -28.75 17.63
N ALA A 158 18.35 -27.97 18.66
CA ALA A 158 17.85 -26.61 18.82
C ALA A 158 18.25 -25.79 17.57
N ALA A 159 17.25 -25.28 16.84
CA ALA A 159 17.48 -24.42 15.69
C ALA A 159 18.27 -23.18 16.17
N ARG A 160 19.53 -23.07 15.72
CA ARG A 160 20.35 -21.90 16.06
C ARG A 160 19.83 -20.71 15.26
N PRO A 161 19.62 -19.54 15.89
CA PRO A 161 19.21 -18.35 15.17
C PRO A 161 20.18 -18.05 14.02
N PRO A 162 19.69 -17.70 12.82
CA PRO A 162 20.55 -17.29 11.72
C PRO A 162 21.40 -16.09 12.12
N VAL A 163 22.66 -16.06 11.64
CA VAL A 163 23.57 -14.94 11.90
C VAL A 163 22.97 -13.61 11.41
N ALA A 164 22.13 -13.66 10.37
CA ALA A 164 21.39 -12.50 9.86
C ALA A 164 20.56 -11.77 10.94
N VAL A 165 20.04 -12.46 11.95
CA VAL A 165 19.26 -11.84 13.04
C VAL A 165 20.13 -10.88 13.88
N THR A 166 21.43 -11.14 13.98
CA THR A 166 22.38 -10.33 14.76
C THR A 166 23.29 -9.45 13.90
N ASN A 167 23.25 -9.62 12.58
CA ASN A 167 24.11 -8.90 11.64
C ASN A 167 23.53 -7.51 11.30
N ALA A 168 24.38 -6.58 10.87
CA ALA A 168 23.95 -5.27 10.39
C ALA A 168 23.07 -5.35 9.13
N VAL A 169 23.14 -6.48 8.41
CA VAL A 169 22.25 -6.82 7.29
C VAL A 169 21.29 -7.91 7.78
N SER A 170 20.09 -7.51 8.17
CA SER A 170 19.08 -8.39 8.79
C SER A 170 18.01 -8.90 7.83
N TRP A 171 18.11 -8.57 6.55
CA TRP A 171 17.09 -8.87 5.52
C TRP A 171 17.59 -9.77 4.39
N ARG A 172 18.82 -10.30 4.51
CA ARG A 172 19.43 -11.17 3.51
C ARG A 172 20.42 -12.15 4.15
N SER A 173 20.16 -13.44 3.97
CA SER A 173 21.02 -14.51 4.45
C SER A 173 22.24 -14.72 3.55
N GLU A 174 23.35 -15.15 4.14
CA GLU A 174 24.56 -15.50 3.40
C GLU A 174 24.40 -16.85 2.69
N GLY A 175 25.11 -17.05 1.57
CA GLY A 175 25.15 -18.35 0.88
C GLY A 175 24.02 -18.61 -0.13
N ILE A 176 23.13 -17.65 -0.38
CA ILE A 176 22.09 -17.73 -1.42
C ILE A 176 22.73 -17.99 -2.78
N LYS A 177 22.24 -18.99 -3.52
CA LYS A 177 22.71 -19.35 -4.86
C LYS A 177 21.53 -19.54 -5.80
N HIS A 178 21.57 -18.83 -6.92
CA HIS A 178 20.62 -18.97 -8.02
C HIS A 178 21.31 -19.57 -9.24
N ARG A 179 20.58 -20.39 -10.01
CA ARG A 179 21.09 -20.95 -11.27
C ARG A 179 21.34 -19.86 -12.32
N LYS A 180 20.47 -18.84 -12.33
CA LYS A 180 20.57 -17.65 -13.18
C LYS A 180 20.48 -16.42 -12.28
N ASN A 181 21.40 -15.48 -12.48
CA ASN A 181 21.40 -14.24 -11.72
C ASN A 181 20.64 -13.17 -12.50
N GLU A 182 19.41 -12.90 -12.07
CA GLU A 182 18.48 -12.00 -12.76
C GLU A 182 17.87 -11.03 -11.76
N ILE A 183 17.58 -9.81 -12.20
CA ILE A 183 16.88 -8.83 -11.38
C ILE A 183 15.85 -8.09 -12.21
N PHE A 184 14.64 -8.01 -11.69
CA PHE A 184 13.50 -7.36 -12.35
C PHE A 184 13.11 -6.12 -11.54
N LEU A 185 12.89 -5.01 -12.24
CA LEU A 185 12.49 -3.73 -11.69
C LEU A 185 11.16 -3.31 -12.32
N ASP A 186 10.15 -3.21 -11.48
CA ASP A 186 8.84 -2.71 -11.86
C ASP A 186 8.69 -1.30 -11.29
N VAL A 187 8.71 -0.31 -12.17
CA VAL A 187 8.39 1.08 -11.81
C VAL A 187 6.90 1.26 -12.02
N VAL A 188 6.14 1.22 -10.92
CA VAL A 188 4.68 1.34 -10.93
C VAL A 188 4.28 2.72 -10.43
N GLU A 189 3.58 3.50 -11.25
CA GLU A 189 3.05 4.80 -10.88
C GLU A 189 1.53 4.73 -10.77
N LYS A 190 0.99 5.15 -9.62
CA LYS A 190 -0.44 5.35 -9.42
C LYS A 190 -0.75 6.84 -9.51
N LEU A 191 -1.67 7.19 -10.40
CA LEU A 191 -2.14 8.56 -10.56
C LEU A 191 -3.39 8.79 -9.71
N ASN A 192 -3.24 9.62 -8.67
CA ASN A 192 -4.36 10.17 -7.91
C ASN A 192 -4.79 11.47 -8.58
N LEU A 193 -6.07 11.57 -8.87
CA LEU A 193 -6.65 12.71 -9.57
C LEU A 193 -8.05 12.98 -9.03
N LEU A 194 -8.33 14.23 -8.66
CA LEU A 194 -9.68 14.69 -8.36
C LEU A 194 -10.02 15.86 -9.28
N VAL A 195 -11.08 15.69 -10.07
CA VAL A 195 -11.60 16.73 -10.97
C VAL A 195 -12.94 17.23 -10.45
N SER A 196 -13.12 18.54 -10.38
CA SER A 196 -14.41 19.15 -10.03
C SER A 196 -15.41 19.12 -11.18
N SER A 197 -16.69 19.36 -10.89
CA SER A 197 -17.79 19.31 -11.87
C SER A 197 -17.63 20.30 -13.03
N ASN A 198 -16.97 21.44 -12.80
CA ASN A 198 -16.61 22.43 -13.82
C ASN A 198 -15.38 22.04 -14.67
N GLY A 199 -14.78 20.88 -14.42
CA GLY A 199 -13.62 20.37 -15.15
C GLY A 199 -12.24 20.86 -14.67
N THR A 200 -12.13 21.63 -13.58
CA THR A 200 -10.81 21.94 -12.99
C THR A 200 -10.22 20.77 -12.21
N VAL A 201 -8.91 20.56 -12.36
CA VAL A 201 -8.19 19.55 -11.56
C VAL A 201 -7.93 20.13 -10.17
N LEU A 202 -8.59 19.57 -9.15
CA LEU A 202 -8.46 19.98 -7.75
C LEU A 202 -7.23 19.34 -7.08
N ASN A 203 -7.03 18.05 -7.31
CA ASN A 203 -5.89 17.30 -6.78
C ASN A 203 -5.24 16.48 -7.89
N SER A 204 -3.92 16.49 -7.94
CA SER A 204 -3.13 15.67 -8.87
C SER A 204 -1.83 15.27 -8.17
N GLU A 205 -1.70 13.98 -7.90
CA GLU A 205 -0.55 13.41 -7.23
C GLU A 205 -0.18 12.10 -7.90
N ILE A 206 1.12 11.87 -8.07
CA ILE A 206 1.64 10.60 -8.55
C ILE A 206 2.31 9.90 -7.35
N VAL A 207 1.79 8.74 -7.01
CA VAL A 207 2.38 7.84 -6.00
C VAL A 207 3.06 6.71 -6.75
N GLY A 208 4.38 6.75 -6.79
CA GLY A 208 5.19 5.74 -7.44
C GLY A 208 5.81 4.75 -6.47
N ALA A 209 6.04 3.54 -6.94
CA ALA A 209 6.78 2.49 -6.25
C ALA A 209 7.76 1.83 -7.21
N ILE A 210 8.98 1.59 -6.75
CA ILE A 210 9.95 0.73 -7.43
C ILE A 210 9.94 -0.62 -6.73
N LYS A 211 9.26 -1.59 -7.34
CA LYS A 211 9.23 -2.98 -6.87
C LYS A 211 10.36 -3.75 -7.54
N MET A 212 11.04 -4.57 -6.76
CA MET A 212 12.16 -5.38 -7.25
C MET A 212 11.88 -6.85 -7.03
N LYS A 213 12.33 -7.67 -7.99
CA LYS A 213 12.43 -9.13 -7.84
C LYS A 213 13.87 -9.53 -8.06
N SER A 214 14.57 -9.86 -6.97
CA SER A 214 16.00 -10.15 -6.96
C SER A 214 16.26 -11.65 -6.88
N PHE A 215 16.83 -12.22 -7.93
CA PHE A 215 17.32 -13.60 -7.97
C PHE A 215 18.84 -13.55 -8.14
N LEU A 216 19.54 -13.08 -7.11
CA LEU A 216 20.99 -12.84 -7.15
C LEU A 216 21.71 -13.71 -6.14
N SER A 217 22.83 -14.31 -6.54
CA SER A 217 23.65 -15.14 -5.66
C SER A 217 24.53 -14.28 -4.75
N GLY A 218 24.84 -14.77 -3.55
CA GLY A 218 25.76 -14.11 -2.63
C GLY A 218 25.15 -12.90 -1.90
N MET A 219 25.97 -11.88 -1.66
CA MET A 219 25.65 -10.65 -0.92
C MET A 219 25.95 -9.42 -1.80
N PRO A 220 25.18 -9.22 -2.88
CA PRO A 220 25.53 -8.23 -3.89
C PRO A 220 25.20 -6.82 -3.40
N GLU A 221 26.10 -5.87 -3.64
CA GLU A 221 25.85 -4.45 -3.44
C GLU A 221 25.33 -3.83 -4.74
N LEU A 222 24.11 -3.34 -4.71
CA LEU A 222 23.44 -2.69 -5.83
C LEU A 222 23.53 -1.17 -5.71
N LYS A 223 23.68 -0.51 -6.85
CA LYS A 223 23.59 0.95 -6.99
C LYS A 223 22.63 1.31 -8.09
N LEU A 224 21.51 1.94 -7.72
CA LEU A 224 20.48 2.41 -8.63
C LEU A 224 20.66 3.91 -8.91
N GLY A 225 20.66 4.27 -10.19
CA GLY A 225 20.68 5.66 -10.65
C GLY A 225 19.36 6.03 -11.33
N LEU A 226 18.70 7.06 -10.82
CA LEU A 226 17.48 7.63 -11.39
C LEU A 226 17.78 8.98 -12.06
N ASN A 227 16.84 9.50 -12.84
CA ASN A 227 16.89 10.87 -13.38
C ASN A 227 16.37 11.93 -12.38
N ASP A 228 16.79 11.84 -11.13
CA ASP A 228 16.46 12.81 -10.07
C ASP A 228 17.02 14.20 -10.40
N LYS A 229 16.18 15.24 -10.31
CA LYS A 229 16.56 16.64 -10.56
C LYS A 229 17.68 17.09 -9.62
N LEU A 230 17.61 16.75 -8.33
CA LEU A 230 18.61 17.16 -7.34
C LEU A 230 19.99 16.52 -7.60
N MET A 231 20.00 15.29 -8.10
CA MET A 231 21.22 14.63 -8.59
C MET A 231 21.92 15.41 -9.70
N PHE A 232 21.15 15.90 -10.67
CA PHE A 232 21.70 16.62 -11.82
C PHE A 232 22.19 18.01 -11.47
N GLU A 233 21.48 18.71 -10.57
CA GLU A 233 21.90 20.00 -10.03
C GLU A 233 23.24 19.86 -9.28
N ALA A 234 23.40 18.81 -8.46
CA ALA A 234 24.63 18.54 -7.74
C ALA A 234 25.83 18.15 -8.64
N THR A 235 25.58 17.52 -9.79
CA THR A 235 26.65 17.09 -10.73
C THR A 235 26.95 18.10 -11.84
N GLY A 236 26.30 19.27 -11.84
CA GLY A 236 26.58 20.36 -12.79
C GLY A 236 26.32 20.01 -14.26
N ARG A 237 25.54 18.96 -14.54
CA ARG A 237 25.22 18.55 -15.91
C ARG A 237 23.93 19.22 -16.37
N PRO A 238 23.96 20.14 -17.34
CA PRO A 238 22.74 20.73 -17.87
C PRO A 238 21.99 19.68 -18.70
N MET A 239 20.90 19.13 -18.16
CA MET A 239 19.93 18.43 -18.99
C MET A 239 18.96 19.43 -19.61
N SER A 240 18.49 19.11 -20.83
CA SER A 240 17.38 19.82 -21.46
C SER A 240 16.21 19.93 -20.48
N LYS A 241 15.69 21.17 -20.33
CA LYS A 241 14.53 21.47 -19.48
C LYS A 241 13.41 20.45 -19.75
N GLY A 242 13.00 19.69 -18.73
CA GLY A 242 11.84 18.78 -18.79
C GLY A 242 12.12 17.27 -18.77
N LYS A 243 13.36 16.81 -18.55
CA LYS A 243 13.68 15.36 -18.42
C LYS A 243 14.10 14.90 -17.01
N ALA A 244 14.17 15.82 -16.06
CA ALA A 244 14.51 15.53 -14.68
C ALA A 244 13.24 15.49 -13.83
N VAL A 245 13.18 14.54 -12.91
CA VAL A 245 12.02 14.30 -12.04
C VAL A 245 12.29 14.88 -10.66
N GLU A 246 11.35 15.68 -10.18
CA GLU A 246 11.44 16.31 -8.85
C GLU A 246 10.63 15.50 -7.84
N LEU A 247 11.33 14.64 -7.10
CA LEU A 247 10.71 13.76 -6.12
C LEU A 247 10.43 14.56 -4.84
N ALA A 248 9.16 14.73 -4.49
CA ALA A 248 8.74 15.54 -3.35
C ALA A 248 8.92 14.81 -2.02
N ASP A 249 8.56 13.53 -1.97
CA ASP A 249 8.79 12.64 -0.83
C ASP A 249 9.33 11.30 -1.34
N ILE A 250 10.26 10.71 -0.59
CA ILE A 250 10.86 9.41 -0.90
C ILE A 250 10.96 8.60 0.37
N LYS A 251 10.40 7.40 0.35
CA LYS A 251 10.53 6.41 1.42
C LYS A 251 11.29 5.22 0.88
N PHE A 252 12.36 4.85 1.57
CA PHE A 252 13.20 3.73 1.19
C PHE A 252 12.93 2.49 2.04
N HIS A 253 13.22 1.33 1.47
CA HIS A 253 13.39 0.10 2.22
C HIS A 253 14.60 0.22 3.16
N GLN A 254 14.58 -0.52 4.27
CA GLN A 254 15.67 -0.55 5.26
C GLN A 254 17.03 -0.95 4.67
N CYS A 255 17.03 -1.59 3.49
CA CYS A 255 18.26 -2.01 2.83
C CYS A 255 19.05 -0.87 2.19
N VAL A 256 18.44 0.31 2.05
CA VAL A 256 19.07 1.48 1.45
C VAL A 256 19.90 2.24 2.47
N ARG A 257 21.14 2.54 2.10
CA ARG A 257 22.07 3.33 2.91
C ARG A 257 21.72 4.81 2.81
N LEU A 258 20.84 5.30 3.68
CA LEU A 258 20.38 6.69 3.70
C LEU A 258 21.52 7.71 3.76
N ALA A 259 22.56 7.44 4.56
CA ALA A 259 23.72 8.32 4.65
C ALA A 259 24.47 8.51 3.32
N ARG A 260 24.45 7.51 2.41
CA ARG A 260 25.02 7.68 1.07
C ARG A 260 24.10 8.51 0.18
N PHE A 261 22.81 8.19 0.21
CA PHE A 261 21.80 8.95 -0.53
C PHE A 261 21.77 10.43 -0.16
N GLU A 262 21.97 10.79 1.11
CA GLU A 262 22.01 12.20 1.53
C GLU A 262 23.24 12.95 0.96
N ASN A 263 24.37 12.26 0.80
CA ASN A 263 25.62 12.85 0.32
C ASN A 263 25.69 13.00 -1.21
N ASP A 264 25.46 11.90 -1.94
CA ASP A 264 25.67 11.85 -3.39
C ASP A 264 24.41 11.46 -4.17
N ARG A 265 23.25 11.37 -3.49
CA ARG A 265 21.94 10.97 -4.03
C ARG A 265 21.97 9.63 -4.77
N THR A 266 22.97 8.79 -4.50
CA THR A 266 23.07 7.42 -5.02
C THR A 266 22.32 6.45 -4.13
N ILE A 267 21.39 5.71 -4.72
CA ILE A 267 20.64 4.66 -4.00
C ILE A 267 21.51 3.40 -3.96
N SER A 268 22.16 3.16 -2.82
CA SER A 268 23.06 2.03 -2.59
C SER A 268 22.48 1.09 -1.55
N PHE A 269 22.34 -0.20 -1.88
CA PHE A 269 21.66 -1.18 -1.03
C PHE A 269 22.13 -2.62 -1.30
N ILE A 270 21.84 -3.51 -0.35
CA ILE A 270 21.95 -4.97 -0.54
C ILE A 270 20.52 -5.52 -0.59
N PRO A 271 20.02 -6.04 -1.74
CA PRO A 271 18.62 -6.40 -1.90
C PRO A 271 18.24 -7.64 -1.08
N PRO A 272 17.09 -7.66 -0.39
CA PRO A 272 16.45 -8.91 0.01
C PRO A 272 16.29 -9.86 -1.18
N ASP A 273 16.30 -11.17 -0.92
CA ASP A 273 16.06 -12.16 -1.98
C ASP A 273 14.57 -12.26 -2.32
N GLY A 274 14.23 -12.45 -3.59
CA GLY A 274 12.86 -12.48 -4.09
C GLY A 274 12.23 -11.09 -4.23
N GLU A 275 10.91 -11.00 -4.00
CA GLU A 275 10.13 -9.78 -4.23
C GLU A 275 10.16 -8.84 -3.00
N PHE A 276 10.34 -7.55 -3.24
CA PHE A 276 10.24 -6.48 -2.23
C PHE A 276 10.05 -5.10 -2.87
N ASP A 277 9.52 -4.14 -2.11
CA ASP A 277 9.43 -2.74 -2.52
C ASP A 277 10.71 -2.00 -2.10
N LEU A 278 11.51 -1.54 -3.07
CA LEU A 278 12.78 -0.84 -2.80
C LEU A 278 12.54 0.58 -2.28
N MET A 279 11.64 1.30 -2.95
CA MET A 279 11.28 2.66 -2.59
C MET A 279 9.88 3.02 -3.05
N THR A 280 9.24 3.90 -2.32
CA THR A 280 8.06 4.63 -2.76
C THR A 280 8.38 6.10 -2.85
N TYR A 281 7.79 6.79 -3.81
CA TYR A 281 8.02 8.20 -4.05
C TYR A 281 6.72 8.90 -4.39
N ARG A 282 6.66 10.19 -4.08
CA ARG A 282 5.48 11.02 -4.30
C ARG A 282 5.87 12.24 -5.11
N LEU A 283 5.05 12.58 -6.11
CA LEU A 283 5.19 13.80 -6.89
C LEU A 283 3.87 14.57 -6.88
N SER A 284 3.94 15.86 -6.54
CA SER A 284 2.82 16.80 -6.70
C SER A 284 3.01 17.57 -7.99
N THR A 285 2.63 16.96 -9.10
CA THR A 285 2.72 17.57 -10.44
C THR A 285 1.33 17.70 -11.02
N HIS A 286 0.98 18.89 -11.51
CA HIS A 286 -0.26 19.07 -12.25
C HIS A 286 -0.15 18.38 -13.61
N VAL A 287 -0.76 17.20 -13.73
CA VAL A 287 -0.79 16.44 -14.98
C VAL A 287 -2.19 16.50 -15.59
N LYS A 288 -2.24 16.57 -16.93
CA LYS A 288 -3.49 16.41 -17.64
C LYS A 288 -4.05 15.00 -17.41
N PRO A 289 -5.35 14.85 -17.12
CA PRO A 289 -5.96 13.54 -16.90
C PRO A 289 -5.71 12.59 -18.07
N LEU A 290 -5.13 11.42 -17.80
CA LEU A 290 -4.78 10.45 -18.85
C LEU A 290 -6.03 9.91 -19.56
N ILE A 291 -7.09 9.68 -18.79
CA ILE A 291 -8.43 9.36 -19.31
C ILE A 291 -9.38 10.40 -18.74
N TRP A 292 -9.86 11.28 -19.61
CA TRP A 292 -10.85 12.28 -19.27
C TRP A 292 -12.24 11.70 -19.49
N VAL A 293 -13.08 11.73 -18.47
CA VAL A 293 -14.47 11.29 -18.55
C VAL A 293 -15.37 12.48 -18.26
N GLU A 294 -16.23 12.78 -19.21
CA GLU A 294 -17.27 13.80 -19.09
C GLU A 294 -18.61 13.07 -19.08
N ALA A 295 -19.42 13.30 -18.05
CA ALA A 295 -20.77 12.76 -17.98
C ALA A 295 -21.75 13.92 -17.86
N VAL A 296 -22.67 13.97 -18.82
CA VAL A 296 -23.84 14.85 -18.79
C VAL A 296 -25.02 13.99 -18.35
N VAL A 297 -25.66 14.40 -17.26
CA VAL A 297 -26.82 13.71 -16.68
C VAL A 297 -28.07 14.55 -16.94
N GLU A 298 -29.04 13.95 -17.62
CA GLU A 298 -30.32 14.57 -17.95
C GLU A 298 -31.44 13.85 -17.17
N PRO A 299 -31.78 14.31 -15.95
CA PRO A 299 -32.88 13.75 -15.19
C PRO A 299 -34.22 14.29 -15.71
N HIS A 300 -35.15 13.39 -16.00
CA HIS A 300 -36.56 13.70 -16.22
C HIS A 300 -37.36 13.23 -15.01
N SER A 301 -37.76 14.18 -14.17
CA SER A 301 -38.47 13.92 -12.91
C SER A 301 -39.62 12.92 -13.09
N HIS A 302 -39.66 11.90 -12.22
CA HIS A 302 -40.70 10.86 -12.18
C HIS A 302 -40.85 10.02 -13.45
N SER A 303 -39.84 9.97 -14.32
CA SER A 303 -39.91 9.21 -15.56
C SER A 303 -38.63 8.44 -15.89
N ARG A 304 -37.52 9.15 -16.07
CA ARG A 304 -36.28 8.54 -16.57
C ARG A 304 -35.07 9.39 -16.27
N ILE A 305 -33.90 8.76 -16.32
CA ILE A 305 -32.62 9.47 -16.26
C ILE A 305 -31.74 8.99 -17.40
N GLU A 306 -31.20 9.94 -18.15
CA GLU A 306 -30.32 9.69 -19.28
C GLU A 306 -28.89 10.13 -18.96
N TYR A 307 -27.93 9.27 -19.25
CA TYR A 307 -26.52 9.56 -19.11
C TYR A 307 -25.86 9.59 -20.48
N MET A 308 -25.20 10.69 -20.80
CA MET A 308 -24.31 10.78 -21.95
C MET A 308 -22.87 10.90 -21.45
N ILE A 309 -22.11 9.82 -21.62
CA ILE A 309 -20.74 9.72 -21.15
C ILE A 309 -19.78 9.73 -22.33
N LYS A 310 -18.79 10.61 -22.25
CA LYS A 310 -17.72 10.78 -23.22
C LYS A 310 -16.39 10.52 -22.53
N ALA A 311 -15.72 9.45 -22.94
CA ALA A 311 -14.39 9.11 -22.46
C ALA A 311 -13.35 9.44 -23.52
N LYS A 312 -12.32 10.22 -23.16
CA LYS A 312 -11.25 10.68 -24.04
C LYS A 312 -9.89 10.35 -23.44
N SER A 313 -9.06 9.62 -24.17
CA SER A 313 -7.68 9.35 -23.78
C SER A 313 -6.75 10.51 -24.17
N GLN A 314 -6.00 11.04 -23.21
CA GLN A 314 -5.06 12.16 -23.39
C GLN A 314 -3.58 11.73 -23.23
N PHE A 315 -3.27 10.47 -23.54
CA PHE A 315 -1.90 9.97 -23.63
C PHE A 315 -1.49 9.70 -25.09
N LYS A 316 -0.21 9.38 -25.28
CA LYS A 316 0.41 9.17 -26.60
C LYS A 316 -0.36 8.10 -27.39
N SER A 317 -0.60 8.36 -28.67
CA SER A 317 -1.34 7.45 -29.57
C SER A 317 -0.77 6.04 -29.68
N ARG A 318 0.55 5.87 -29.49
CA ARG A 318 1.24 4.58 -29.48
C ARG A 318 1.03 3.76 -28.20
N SER A 319 0.56 4.40 -27.13
CA SER A 319 0.28 3.75 -25.86
C SER A 319 -1.19 3.30 -25.84
N ILE A 320 -1.46 2.24 -25.10
CA ILE A 320 -2.79 1.63 -24.98
C ILE A 320 -3.03 1.43 -23.49
N ALA A 321 -4.18 1.88 -22.99
CA ALA A 321 -4.64 1.51 -21.66
C ALA A 321 -5.41 0.19 -21.75
N ASN A 322 -5.06 -0.76 -20.91
CA ASN A 322 -5.68 -2.07 -20.82
C ASN A 322 -6.71 -2.09 -19.70
N ASN A 323 -7.76 -2.88 -19.89
CA ASN A 323 -8.80 -3.17 -18.90
C ASN A 323 -9.30 -1.89 -18.22
N VAL A 324 -9.70 -0.91 -19.04
CA VAL A 324 -10.25 0.34 -18.53
C VAL A 324 -11.67 0.07 -18.04
N GLU A 325 -11.94 0.40 -16.78
CA GLU A 325 -13.27 0.33 -16.19
C GLU A 325 -13.68 1.73 -15.73
N ILE A 326 -14.78 2.24 -16.28
CA ILE A 326 -15.35 3.52 -15.90
C ILE A 326 -16.60 3.23 -15.06
N ILE A 327 -16.52 3.56 -13.78
CA ILE A 327 -17.56 3.29 -12.79
C ILE A 327 -18.34 4.60 -12.59
N ILE A 328 -19.60 4.60 -13.05
CA ILE A 328 -20.49 5.75 -12.99
C ILE A 328 -21.58 5.46 -11.96
N PRO A 329 -21.67 6.24 -10.87
CA PRO A 329 -22.74 6.07 -9.91
C PRO A 329 -24.09 6.49 -10.50
N VAL A 330 -25.13 5.75 -10.14
CA VAL A 330 -26.52 5.98 -10.53
C VAL A 330 -27.40 6.00 -9.27
N PRO A 331 -28.60 6.61 -9.31
CA PRO A 331 -29.54 6.51 -8.21
C PRO A 331 -29.89 5.06 -7.86
N SER A 332 -30.12 4.76 -6.59
CA SER A 332 -30.40 3.39 -6.13
C SER A 332 -31.78 2.87 -6.54
N ASP A 333 -32.66 3.77 -6.94
CA ASP A 333 -34.03 3.49 -7.35
C ASP A 333 -34.20 3.31 -8.88
N VAL A 334 -33.11 3.36 -9.65
CA VAL A 334 -33.17 3.19 -11.11
C VAL A 334 -33.62 1.78 -11.51
N ASP A 335 -34.44 1.73 -12.55
CA ASP A 335 -34.87 0.49 -13.18
C ASP A 335 -34.64 0.47 -14.70
N SER A 336 -35.00 -0.65 -15.33
CA SER A 336 -35.00 -0.82 -16.79
C SER A 336 -33.75 -0.27 -17.51
N PRO A 337 -32.53 -0.73 -17.16
CA PRO A 337 -31.29 -0.25 -17.76
C PRO A 337 -31.22 -0.54 -19.26
N SER A 338 -30.90 0.48 -20.05
CA SER A 338 -30.64 0.35 -21.50
C SER A 338 -29.35 1.07 -21.86
N PHE A 339 -28.44 0.36 -22.55
CA PHE A 339 -27.10 0.87 -22.87
C PHE A 339 -26.82 0.87 -24.36
N LYS A 340 -26.17 1.93 -24.84
CA LYS A 340 -25.58 2.04 -26.18
C LYS A 340 -24.16 2.58 -26.07
N ALA A 341 -23.18 1.70 -26.20
CA ALA A 341 -21.76 2.07 -26.18
C ALA A 341 -21.14 1.94 -27.57
N SER A 342 -20.22 2.85 -27.92
CA SER A 342 -19.45 2.75 -29.17
C SER A 342 -18.45 1.60 -29.16
N ILE A 343 -17.96 1.22 -27.98
CA ILE A 343 -17.00 0.14 -27.76
C ILE A 343 -17.16 -0.41 -26.34
N GLY A 344 -16.72 -1.65 -26.13
CA GLY A 344 -16.72 -2.26 -24.80
C GLY A 344 -18.09 -2.78 -24.38
N THR A 345 -18.17 -3.20 -23.13
CA THR A 345 -19.38 -3.76 -22.52
C THR A 345 -19.81 -2.89 -21.36
N VAL A 346 -21.11 -2.72 -21.17
CA VAL A 346 -21.68 -1.93 -20.08
C VAL A 346 -22.54 -2.86 -19.24
N VAL A 347 -22.32 -2.86 -17.92
CA VAL A 347 -23.05 -3.68 -16.96
C VAL A 347 -23.55 -2.78 -15.83
N TYR A 348 -24.82 -2.94 -15.48
CA TYR A 348 -25.39 -2.34 -14.26
C TYR A 348 -25.14 -3.27 -13.08
N LEU A 349 -24.62 -2.72 -11.97
CA LEU A 349 -24.40 -3.42 -10.72
C LEU A 349 -25.29 -2.77 -9.63
N PRO A 350 -26.49 -3.34 -9.36
CA PRO A 350 -27.40 -2.83 -8.34
C PRO A 350 -26.78 -2.80 -6.94
N ASP A 351 -25.96 -3.80 -6.58
CA ASP A 351 -25.31 -3.88 -5.26
C ASP A 351 -24.34 -2.71 -4.96
N ARG A 352 -23.96 -1.96 -5.99
CA ARG A 352 -23.05 -0.80 -5.89
C ARG A 352 -23.68 0.50 -6.34
N ASP A 353 -24.97 0.50 -6.69
CA ASP A 353 -25.66 1.62 -7.31
C ASP A 353 -24.83 2.25 -8.45
N ALA A 354 -24.25 1.41 -9.32
CA ALA A 354 -23.28 1.88 -10.31
C ALA A 354 -23.34 1.13 -11.64
N VAL A 355 -22.98 1.84 -12.71
CA VAL A 355 -22.78 1.32 -14.06
C VAL A 355 -21.28 1.20 -14.32
N VAL A 356 -20.85 0.02 -14.73
CA VAL A 356 -19.46 -0.25 -15.09
C VAL A 356 -19.36 -0.37 -16.60
N TRP A 357 -18.65 0.58 -17.22
CA TRP A 357 -18.28 0.53 -18.63
C TRP A 357 -16.86 0.01 -18.79
N THR A 358 -16.74 -1.21 -19.30
CA THR A 358 -15.45 -1.91 -19.48
C THR A 358 -14.98 -1.83 -20.93
N ILE A 359 -13.77 -1.32 -21.12
CA ILE A 359 -13.07 -1.22 -22.40
C ILE A 359 -11.74 -1.98 -22.29
N LYS A 360 -11.63 -3.14 -22.94
CA LYS A 360 -10.43 -3.99 -22.88
C LYS A 360 -9.16 -3.28 -23.34
N GLN A 361 -9.24 -2.49 -24.41
CA GLN A 361 -8.13 -1.74 -24.98
C GLN A 361 -8.60 -0.34 -25.36
N PHE A 362 -8.06 0.67 -24.69
CA PHE A 362 -8.31 2.07 -24.94
C PHE A 362 -7.04 2.70 -25.53
N ASN A 363 -7.02 2.87 -26.85
CA ASN A 363 -5.90 3.48 -27.55
C ASN A 363 -5.75 4.97 -27.20
N GLY A 364 -4.53 5.48 -27.16
CA GLY A 364 -4.26 6.89 -26.87
C GLY A 364 -4.82 7.84 -27.94
N SER A 365 -5.17 9.06 -27.52
CA SER A 365 -5.72 10.12 -28.40
C SER A 365 -7.01 9.71 -29.13
N ARG A 366 -7.84 8.89 -28.49
CA ARG A 366 -9.15 8.44 -28.98
C ARG A 366 -10.26 8.92 -28.06
N GLU A 367 -11.46 8.93 -28.60
CA GLU A 367 -12.68 9.29 -27.89
C GLU A 367 -13.73 8.23 -28.16
N TYR A 368 -14.44 7.84 -27.11
CA TYR A 368 -15.54 6.88 -27.16
C TYR A 368 -16.75 7.44 -26.40
N LEU A 369 -17.94 7.03 -26.83
CA LEU A 369 -19.20 7.51 -26.30
C LEU A 369 -20.01 6.34 -25.76
N MET A 370 -20.68 6.56 -24.64
CA MET A 370 -21.64 5.65 -24.06
C MET A 370 -22.89 6.44 -23.67
N ARG A 371 -24.06 5.89 -24.02
CA ARG A 371 -25.36 6.39 -23.59
C ARG A 371 -26.02 5.33 -22.71
N ALA A 372 -26.51 5.74 -21.55
CA ALA A 372 -27.33 4.92 -20.70
C ALA A 372 -28.69 5.59 -20.48
N HIS A 373 -29.73 4.77 -20.41
CA HIS A 373 -31.09 5.18 -20.09
C HIS A 373 -31.60 4.28 -18.98
N PHE A 374 -32.20 4.90 -17.97
CA PHE A 374 -32.86 4.22 -16.86
C PHE A 374 -34.25 4.79 -16.67
N GLY A 375 -35.20 3.96 -16.22
CA GLY A 375 -36.44 4.47 -15.67
C GLY A 375 -36.24 4.94 -14.23
N LEU A 376 -37.08 5.90 -13.82
CA LEU A 376 -37.17 6.35 -12.44
C LEU A 376 -38.59 6.07 -11.92
N PRO A 377 -38.75 5.67 -10.65
CA PRO A 377 -40.06 5.53 -10.04
C PRO A 377 -40.85 6.83 -10.06
N SER A 378 -42.17 6.71 -10.15
CA SER A 378 -43.08 7.85 -10.10
C SER A 378 -43.20 8.46 -8.70
N VAL A 379 -42.82 7.73 -7.65
CA VAL A 379 -42.76 8.19 -6.26
C VAL A 379 -41.31 8.47 -5.92
N GLY A 380 -40.98 9.73 -5.61
CA GLY A 380 -39.61 10.12 -5.25
C GLY A 380 -39.25 9.66 -3.83
N ALA A 381 -38.02 9.15 -3.65
CA ALA A 381 -37.45 8.99 -2.31
C ALA A 381 -37.18 10.36 -1.68
N GLU A 382 -37.48 10.52 -0.38
CA GLU A 382 -37.23 11.75 0.38
C GLU A 382 -35.73 11.97 0.71
N GLU A 383 -34.85 11.05 0.31
CA GLU A 383 -33.44 11.06 0.69
C GLU A 383 -32.55 11.98 -0.18
N PRO A 384 -31.54 12.64 0.44
CA PRO A 384 -30.66 13.60 -0.23
C PRO A 384 -29.78 12.94 -1.31
N GLU A 385 -29.41 13.73 -2.32
CA GLU A 385 -28.66 13.44 -3.56
C GLU A 385 -27.29 12.71 -3.40
N HIS A 386 -27.23 11.59 -2.67
CA HIS A 386 -26.02 10.81 -2.43
C HIS A 386 -25.50 10.07 -3.67
N TRP A 387 -26.33 9.95 -4.72
CA TRP A 387 -25.93 9.35 -6.00
C TRP A 387 -24.90 10.19 -6.78
N ARG A 388 -24.66 11.45 -6.39
CA ARG A 388 -23.66 12.33 -7.02
C ARG A 388 -22.22 12.04 -6.59
N ALA A 389 -21.92 10.79 -6.23
CA ALA A 389 -20.55 10.33 -6.05
C ALA A 389 -19.72 10.61 -7.32
N PRO A 390 -18.41 10.85 -7.22
CA PRO A 390 -17.59 11.04 -8.41
C PRO A 390 -17.49 9.75 -9.23
N ILE A 391 -17.32 9.90 -10.54
CA ILE A 391 -16.99 8.81 -11.45
C ILE A 391 -15.58 8.32 -11.12
N GLU A 392 -15.43 7.00 -10.98
CA GLU A 392 -14.13 6.37 -10.77
C GLU A 392 -13.63 5.73 -12.07
N VAL A 393 -12.34 5.83 -12.34
CA VAL A 393 -11.75 5.19 -13.53
C VAL A 393 -10.59 4.31 -13.12
N GLN A 394 -10.70 3.03 -13.45
CA GLN A 394 -9.62 2.06 -13.32
C GLN A 394 -8.96 1.84 -14.68
N PHE A 395 -7.64 1.79 -14.71
CA PHE A 395 -6.89 1.56 -15.94
C PHE A 395 -5.46 1.12 -15.66
N GLU A 396 -4.85 0.45 -16.64
CA GLU A 396 -3.42 0.15 -16.64
C GLU A 396 -2.78 0.49 -17.99
N ILE A 397 -1.72 1.30 -18.00
CA ILE A 397 -0.94 1.65 -19.19
C ILE A 397 0.47 1.07 -19.04
N PRO A 398 0.81 -0.01 -19.76
CA PRO A 398 2.15 -0.57 -19.73
C PRO A 398 3.13 0.29 -20.54
N TYR A 399 4.42 0.18 -20.19
CA TYR A 399 5.54 0.89 -20.80
C TYR A 399 5.39 2.42 -20.81
N PHE A 400 4.71 2.96 -19.80
CA PHE A 400 4.41 4.38 -19.66
C PHE A 400 4.72 4.87 -18.25
N THR A 401 5.24 6.09 -18.16
CA THR A 401 5.39 6.85 -16.91
C THR A 401 4.77 8.23 -17.10
N VAL A 402 4.06 8.67 -16.08
CA VAL A 402 3.44 9.99 -16.00
C VAL A 402 4.48 11.02 -15.57
N SER A 403 5.31 10.67 -14.58
CA SER A 403 6.33 11.58 -14.05
C SER A 403 7.51 11.80 -15.00
N GLY A 404 7.72 10.87 -15.93
CA GLY A 404 8.94 10.82 -16.74
C GLY A 404 10.14 10.21 -16.01
N ILE A 405 9.94 9.52 -14.88
CA ILE A 405 11.00 8.82 -14.16
C ILE A 405 11.63 7.73 -15.05
N GLN A 406 12.95 7.63 -14.97
CA GLN A 406 13.76 6.72 -15.76
C GLN A 406 14.88 6.13 -14.90
N VAL A 407 14.98 4.80 -14.95
CA VAL A 407 16.13 4.07 -14.44
C VAL A 407 17.28 4.26 -15.43
N ARG A 408 18.31 5.00 -15.03
CA ARG A 408 19.48 5.30 -15.88
C ARG A 408 20.48 4.16 -15.89
N TYR A 409 20.71 3.56 -14.72
CA TYR A 409 21.58 2.40 -14.57
C TYR A 409 21.22 1.65 -13.30
N LEU A 410 21.54 0.35 -13.31
CA LEU A 410 21.61 -0.48 -12.12
C LEU A 410 22.96 -1.19 -12.14
N LYS A 411 23.84 -0.82 -11.20
CA LYS A 411 25.15 -1.47 -11.06
C LYS A 411 25.05 -2.56 -10.01
N ILE A 412 25.53 -3.75 -10.34
CA ILE A 412 25.56 -4.92 -9.46
C ILE A 412 27.04 -5.18 -9.14
N ILE A 413 27.39 -5.21 -7.86
CA ILE A 413 28.76 -5.40 -7.38
C ILE A 413 28.74 -6.63 -6.46
N GLU A 414 29.37 -7.71 -6.91
CA GLU A 414 29.50 -8.94 -6.13
C GLU A 414 30.95 -9.44 -6.20
N LYS A 415 31.46 -10.01 -5.10
CA LYS A 415 32.84 -10.48 -4.97
C LYS A 415 33.18 -11.58 -5.97
N SER A 416 32.21 -12.44 -6.28
CA SER A 416 32.37 -13.53 -7.26
C SER A 416 32.35 -13.03 -8.71
N GLY A 417 32.00 -11.77 -8.97
CA GLY A 417 32.09 -11.16 -10.30
C GLY A 417 31.16 -11.76 -11.37
N TYR A 418 30.05 -12.40 -10.98
CA TYR A 418 29.11 -12.93 -11.97
C TYR A 418 28.44 -11.81 -12.76
N GLN A 419 28.04 -12.12 -13.99
CA GLN A 419 27.18 -11.24 -14.78
C GLN A 419 25.71 -11.50 -14.41
N ALA A 420 24.97 -10.43 -14.15
CA ALA A 420 23.53 -10.48 -13.91
C ALA A 420 22.78 -9.68 -14.98
N LEU A 421 21.55 -10.08 -15.25
CA LEU A 421 20.69 -9.48 -16.27
C LEU A 421 19.62 -8.60 -15.61
N PRO A 422 19.75 -7.26 -15.67
CA PRO A 422 18.73 -6.36 -15.15
C PRO A 422 17.62 -6.13 -16.19
N TRP A 423 16.38 -6.25 -15.75
CA TRP A 423 15.17 -5.96 -16.52
C TRP A 423 14.42 -4.81 -15.86
N VAL A 424 13.86 -3.92 -16.67
CA VAL A 424 13.01 -2.83 -16.18
C VAL A 424 11.75 -2.74 -17.02
N ARG A 425 10.59 -2.60 -16.36
CA ARG A 425 9.34 -2.20 -17.00
C ARG A 425 8.70 -1.07 -16.23
N TYR A 426 7.91 -0.29 -16.95
CA TYR A 426 7.19 0.86 -16.44
C TYR A 426 5.71 0.60 -16.57
N ILE A 427 4.95 0.86 -15.53
CA ILE A 427 3.51 0.62 -15.51
C ILE A 427 2.87 1.84 -14.86
N THR A 428 1.86 2.41 -15.51
CA THR A 428 1.01 3.44 -14.91
C THR A 428 -0.37 2.87 -14.64
N GLN A 429 -0.87 3.03 -13.43
CA GLN A 429 -2.19 2.59 -12.99
C GLN A 429 -2.96 3.77 -12.40
N ASN A 430 -4.26 3.59 -12.19
CA ASN A 430 -5.03 4.49 -11.35
C ASN A 430 -4.63 4.32 -9.88
N GLY A 431 -4.60 5.43 -9.14
CA GLY A 431 -4.82 5.42 -7.70
C GLY A 431 -6.25 5.85 -7.44
N ASP A 432 -6.43 6.88 -6.62
CA ASP A 432 -7.72 7.54 -6.40
C ASP A 432 -8.03 8.46 -7.59
N TYR A 433 -8.64 7.92 -8.63
CA TYR A 433 -8.89 8.62 -9.89
C TYR A 433 -10.39 8.92 -10.06
N GLN A 434 -10.79 10.12 -9.63
CA GLN A 434 -12.17 10.53 -9.42
C GLN A 434 -12.51 11.80 -10.20
N LEU A 435 -13.62 11.77 -10.94
CA LEU A 435 -14.14 12.92 -11.69
C LEU A 435 -15.57 13.22 -11.25
N ARG A 436 -15.81 14.40 -10.70
CA ARG A 436 -17.17 14.81 -10.29
C ARG A 436 -18.04 15.07 -11.52
N MET A 437 -19.26 14.56 -11.48
CA MET A 437 -20.26 14.76 -12.54
C MET A 437 -20.68 16.23 -12.61
N THR A 438 -21.07 16.68 -13.81
CA THR A 438 -21.55 18.05 -14.06
C THR A 438 -23.02 18.18 -13.70
#